data_AF-A0A659SAK9-F1
#
_entry.id   AF-A0A659SAK9-F1
#
_cell.length_a   1.000
_cell.length_b   1.000
_cell.length_c   1.000
_cell.angle_alpha   90.00
_cell.angle_beta   90.00
_cell.angle_gamma   90.00
#
_symmetry.space_group_name_H-M   'P 1'
#
loop_
_entity.id
_entity.type
_entity.pdbx_description
1 polymer ?
#
loop_
_entity_poly.entity_id
_entity_poly.type
_entity_poly.pdbx_seq_one_letter_code
_entity_poly.pdbx_strand_id
1 'polypeptide(L)'
;MLSVIGIGPGSQAMMTMEAIEALQAAEIVVGYKTYTHLVKAFTGDKQVIKTGMCKEIERCQAAIELAQAGHNVALISSGDAGIYGRAGVGVELGGQPQLEVAGRLGPGLRAGLAAA
;
A
#
# COMPACT_ATOMS: atom_id res chain seq x y z
N MET A 1 5.29 -9.99 -7.15
CA MET A 1 4.02 -10.03 -6.38
C MET A 1 3.72 -8.64 -5.86
N LEU A 2 2.46 -8.19 -5.92
CA LEU A 2 2.07 -6.84 -5.49
C LEU A 2 1.01 -6.91 -4.40
N SER A 3 1.34 -6.43 -3.21
CA SER A 3 0.42 -6.32 -2.08
C SER A 3 -0.03 -4.88 -1.92
N VAL A 4 -1.34 -4.62 -2.03
CA VAL A 4 -1.93 -3.30 -1.76
C VAL A 4 -2.37 -3.26 -0.31
N ILE A 5 -1.78 -2.35 0.46
CA ILE A 5 -1.90 -2.31 1.92
C ILE A 5 -2.57 -1.01 2.37
N GLY A 6 -3.72 -1.16 3.01
CA GLY A 6 -4.41 -0.07 3.70
C GLY A 6 -3.91 0.07 5.13
N ILE A 7 -3.26 1.18 5.46
CA ILE A 7 -2.67 1.38 6.80
C ILE A 7 -3.65 1.98 7.83
N GLY A 8 -4.94 2.07 7.49
CA GLY A 8 -5.91 2.70 8.38
C GLY A 8 -5.77 4.22 8.45
N PRO A 9 -6.34 4.86 9.48
CA PRO A 9 -6.21 6.31 9.71
C PRO A 9 -4.82 6.73 10.21
N GLY A 10 -3.85 5.81 10.26
CA GLY A 10 -2.45 6.13 10.53
C GLY A 10 -1.95 5.82 11.95
N SER A 11 -2.78 5.21 12.80
CA SER A 11 -2.31 4.63 14.07
C SER A 11 -1.90 3.17 13.88
N GLN A 12 -0.72 2.79 14.37
CA GLN A 12 -0.23 1.40 14.34
C GLN A 12 -1.18 0.42 15.04
N ALA A 13 -1.84 0.87 16.12
CA ALA A 13 -2.80 0.06 16.87
C ALA A 13 -4.08 -0.25 16.08
N MET A 14 -4.31 0.44 14.95
CA MET A 14 -5.48 0.24 14.09
C MET A 14 -5.13 -0.39 12.74
N MET A 15 -3.87 -0.84 12.57
CA MET A 15 -3.50 -1.68 11.42
C MET A 15 -3.98 -3.11 11.65
N THR A 16 -4.50 -3.76 10.60
CA THR A 16 -4.88 -5.17 10.70
C THR A 16 -3.63 -6.05 10.70
N MET A 17 -3.73 -7.25 11.29
CA MET A 17 -2.63 -8.21 11.28
C MET A 17 -2.21 -8.55 9.85
N GLU A 18 -3.17 -8.73 8.95
CA GLU A 18 -2.93 -8.97 7.52
C GLU A 18 -2.07 -7.87 6.87
N ALA A 19 -2.30 -6.61 7.24
CA ALA A 19 -1.51 -5.48 6.73
C ALA A 19 -0.06 -5.52 7.23
N ILE A 20 0.14 -5.93 8.49
CA ILE A 20 1.47 -6.06 9.10
C ILE A 20 2.22 -7.23 8.46
N GLU A 21 1.58 -8.38 8.29
CA GLU A 21 2.17 -9.56 7.66
C GLU A 21 2.57 -9.28 6.21
N ALA A 22 1.71 -8.61 5.43
CA ALA A 22 2.03 -8.21 4.07
C ALA A 22 3.20 -7.21 4.00
N LEU A 23 3.30 -6.27 4.94
CA LEU A 23 4.44 -5.35 5.05
C LEU A 23 5.75 -6.09 5.39
N GLN A 24 5.68 -7.11 6.25
CA GLN A 24 6.83 -7.93 6.62
C GLN A 24 7.27 -8.87 5.50
N ALA A 25 6.34 -9.39 4.71
CA ALA A 25 6.63 -10.23 3.56
C ALA A 25 7.23 -9.46 2.38
N ALA A 26 6.90 -8.18 2.24
CA ALA A 26 7.39 -7.35 1.13
C ALA A 26 8.89 -7.04 1.24
N GLU A 27 9.59 -7.03 0.11
CA GLU A 27 10.99 -6.62 -0.01
C GLU A 27 11.10 -5.11 -0.24
N ILE A 28 10.15 -4.58 -1.01
CA ILE A 28 10.11 -3.17 -1.40
C ILE A 28 8.77 -2.57 -0.95
N VAL A 29 8.84 -1.44 -0.25
CA VAL A 29 7.66 -0.70 0.21
C VAL A 29 7.55 0.58 -0.60
N VAL A 30 6.45 0.75 -1.32
CA VAL A 30 6.18 1.89 -2.19
C VAL A 30 5.02 2.71 -1.60
N GLY A 31 5.22 4.00 -1.36
CA GLY A 31 4.23 4.79 -0.64
C GLY A 31 4.41 6.29 -0.72
N TYR A 32 3.39 7.02 -0.28
CA TYR A 32 3.53 8.44 -0.02
C TYR A 32 4.43 8.67 1.20
N LYS A 33 5.32 9.68 1.14
CA LYS A 33 6.33 9.95 2.18
C LYS A 33 5.75 9.94 3.61
N THR A 34 4.58 10.54 3.82
CA THR A 34 3.94 10.58 5.15
C THR A 34 3.55 9.18 5.63
N TYR A 35 3.00 8.33 4.76
CA TYR A 35 2.54 6.99 5.12
C TYR A 35 3.71 6.04 5.34
N THR A 36 4.78 6.18 4.56
CA THR A 36 6.02 5.40 4.76
C THR A 36 6.64 5.63 6.14
N HIS A 37 6.40 6.80 6.75
CA HIS A 37 6.87 7.07 8.11
C HIS A 37 6.07 6.30 9.17
N LEU A 38 4.76 6.13 8.96
CA LEU A 38 3.87 5.44 9.90
C LEU A 38 4.16 3.94 9.98
N VAL A 39 4.56 3.35 8.85
CA VAL A 39 4.93 1.93 8.77
C VAL A 39 6.41 1.69 9.01
N LYS A 40 7.22 2.72 9.32
CA LYS A 40 8.68 2.60 9.45
C LYS A 40 9.13 1.53 10.44
N ALA A 41 8.35 1.32 11.51
CA ALA A 41 8.59 0.27 12.50
C ALA A 41 8.52 -1.16 11.91
N PHE A 42 7.75 -1.36 10.84
CA PHE A 42 7.58 -2.64 10.15
C PHE A 42 8.48 -2.76 8.92
N THR A 43 9.00 -1.65 8.40
CA THR A 43 9.85 -1.67 7.21
C THR A 43 11.32 -1.92 7.53
N GLY A 44 11.81 -1.67 8.75
CA GLY A 44 13.21 -1.95 9.13
C GLY A 44 14.21 -1.39 8.10
N ASP A 45 15.10 -2.27 7.60
CA ASP A 45 16.10 -2.00 6.56
C ASP A 45 15.62 -2.26 5.12
N LYS A 46 14.32 -2.56 4.92
CA LYS A 46 13.75 -2.82 3.59
C LYS A 46 13.86 -1.60 2.69
N GLN A 47 13.83 -1.83 1.38
CA GLN A 47 13.87 -0.75 0.41
C GLN A 47 12.54 0.01 0.45
N VAL A 48 12.58 1.31 0.74
CA VAL A 48 11.39 2.17 0.79
C VAL A 48 11.43 3.22 -0.33
N ILE A 49 10.52 3.11 -1.29
CA ILE A 49 10.32 4.07 -2.36
C ILE A 49 9.23 5.06 -1.95
N LYS A 50 9.63 6.31 -1.75
CA LYS A 50 8.77 7.40 -1.32
C LYS A 50 8.48 8.34 -2.49
N THR A 51 7.21 8.54 -2.83
CA THR A 51 6.80 9.51 -3.86
C THR A 51 6.19 10.78 -3.24
N GLY A 52 6.18 11.87 -4.01
CA GLY A 52 5.59 13.15 -3.63
C GLY A 52 4.07 13.23 -3.84
N MET A 53 3.48 14.39 -3.55
CA MET A 53 2.05 14.66 -3.79
C MET A 53 1.73 14.64 -5.29
N CYS A 54 0.48 14.32 -5.65
CA CYS A 54 -0.04 14.23 -7.03
C CYS A 54 0.65 13.22 -7.97
N LYS A 55 1.44 12.28 -7.44
CA LYS A 55 2.12 11.23 -8.21
C LYS A 55 1.55 9.84 -7.96
N GLU A 56 0.24 9.75 -7.87
CA GLU A 56 -0.44 8.51 -7.50
C GLU A 56 -0.32 7.44 -8.60
N ILE A 57 -0.53 7.86 -9.86
CA ILE A 57 -0.41 6.98 -11.03
C ILE A 57 1.04 6.50 -11.19
N GLU A 58 2.01 7.43 -11.15
CA GLU A 58 3.44 7.09 -11.20
C GLU A 58 3.84 6.13 -10.07
N ARG A 59 3.29 6.30 -8.86
CA ARG A 59 3.56 5.43 -7.71
C ARG A 59 3.04 4.00 -7.95
N CYS A 60 1.82 3.87 -8.47
CA CYS A 60 1.25 2.58 -8.80
C CYS A 60 2.02 1.91 -9.94
N GLN A 61 2.38 2.66 -10.98
CA GLN A 61 3.21 2.17 -12.09
C GLN A 61 4.53 1.60 -11.60
N ALA A 62 5.28 2.38 -10.80
CA ALA A 62 6.55 1.91 -10.25
C ALA A 62 6.38 0.63 -9.40
N ALA A 63 5.30 0.53 -8.61
CA ALA A 63 5.03 -0.67 -7.82
C ALA A 63 4.72 -1.90 -8.70
N ILE A 64 3.99 -1.70 -9.79
CA ILE A 64 3.66 -2.75 -10.77
C ILE A 64 4.90 -3.21 -11.52
N GLU A 65 5.71 -2.27 -12.02
CA GLU A 65 6.96 -2.58 -12.74
C GLU A 65 7.91 -3.41 -11.86
N LEU A 66 8.04 -3.05 -10.57
CA LEU A 66 8.84 -3.81 -9.61
C LEU A 66 8.25 -5.19 -9.33
N ALA A 67 6.92 -5.29 -9.20
CA ALA A 67 6.25 -6.56 -8.98
C ALA A 67 6.35 -7.49 -10.21
N GLN A 68 6.32 -6.92 -11.42
CA GLN A 68 6.53 -7.62 -12.70
C GLN A 68 7.99 -8.03 -12.89
N ALA A 69 8.94 -7.25 -12.37
CA ALA A 69 10.36 -7.62 -12.30
C ALA A 69 10.63 -8.78 -11.33
N GLY A 70 9.61 -9.29 -10.63
CA GLY A 70 9.69 -10.46 -9.75
C GLY A 70 9.86 -10.14 -8.27
N HIS A 71 9.91 -8.85 -7.90
CA HIS A 71 10.02 -8.45 -6.50
C HIS A 71 8.69 -8.61 -5.74
N ASN A 72 8.78 -8.79 -4.42
CA ASN A 72 7.61 -8.68 -3.54
C ASN A 72 7.44 -7.23 -3.09
N VAL A 73 6.37 -6.58 -3.55
CA VAL A 73 6.18 -5.14 -3.41
C VAL A 73 4.94 -4.82 -2.59
N ALA A 74 5.08 -4.02 -1.54
CA ALA A 74 3.99 -3.48 -0.74
C ALA A 74 3.67 -2.04 -1.16
N LEU A 75 2.50 -1.81 -1.78
CA LEU A 75 1.98 -0.48 -2.06
C LEU A 75 1.10 0.00 -0.90
N ILE A 76 1.55 1.00 -0.15
CA ILE A 76 0.81 1.52 1.01
C ILE A 76 -0.10 2.71 0.66
N SER A 77 -1.28 2.71 1.27
CA SER A 77 -2.34 3.72 1.12
C SER A 77 -2.87 4.20 2.47
N SER A 78 -3.20 5.49 2.59
CA SER A 78 -3.99 6.00 3.72
C SER A 78 -5.42 5.48 3.66
N GLY A 79 -5.87 4.82 4.72
CA GLY A 79 -7.22 4.26 4.79
C GLY A 79 -7.32 2.89 4.14
N ASP A 80 -8.39 2.67 3.37
CA ASP A 80 -8.78 1.35 2.87
C ASP A 80 -7.95 0.94 1.65
N ALA A 81 -7.38 -0.27 1.70
CA ALA A 81 -6.70 -0.88 0.56
C ALA A 81 -7.60 -0.98 -0.68
N GLY A 82 -8.92 -1.04 -0.48
CA GLY A 82 -9.92 -1.06 -1.54
C GLY A 82 -9.97 0.18 -2.42
N ILE A 83 -9.45 1.34 -1.96
CA ILE A 83 -9.32 2.52 -2.82
C ILE A 83 -8.33 2.23 -3.94
N TYR A 84 -7.18 1.61 -3.68
CA TYR A 84 -6.22 1.27 -4.72
C TYR A 84 -6.51 -0.09 -5.37
N GLY A 85 -7.09 -1.03 -4.62
CA GLY A 85 -7.40 -2.39 -5.09
C GLY A 85 -8.64 -2.50 -5.99
N ARG A 86 -9.56 -1.52 -5.95
CA ARG A 86 -10.71 -1.44 -6.89
C ARG A 86 -10.78 -0.13 -7.68
N ALA A 87 -10.22 0.99 -7.23
CA ALA A 87 -10.19 2.20 -8.05
C ALA A 87 -9.01 2.16 -9.03
N GLY A 88 -9.15 1.35 -10.08
CA GLY A 88 -8.69 1.61 -11.45
C GLY A 88 -7.20 1.79 -11.77
N VAL A 89 -6.33 2.17 -10.84
CA VAL A 89 -5.01 2.71 -11.21
C VAL A 89 -4.00 1.60 -11.56
N GLY A 90 -4.19 0.38 -11.06
CA GLY A 90 -3.21 -0.71 -11.28
C GLY A 90 -3.63 -1.84 -12.22
N VAL A 91 -4.93 -2.06 -12.43
CA VAL A 91 -5.44 -3.22 -13.19
C VAL A 91 -5.44 -2.97 -14.70
N GLU A 92 -5.46 -1.71 -15.13
CA GLU A 92 -5.55 -1.34 -16.56
C GLU A 92 -4.18 -1.32 -17.27
N LEU A 93 -3.08 -1.40 -16.52
CA LEU A 93 -1.72 -1.31 -17.03
C LEU A 93 -1.09 -2.71 -17.18
N GLY A 94 -1.43 -3.37 -18.28
CA GLY A 94 -0.60 -4.34 -19.01
C GLY A 94 0.25 -5.31 -18.18
N GLY A 95 -0.35 -6.47 -17.85
CA GLY A 95 0.33 -7.62 -17.24
C GLY A 95 -0.07 -7.77 -15.79
N GLN A 96 -0.99 -8.68 -15.48
CA GLN A 96 -1.54 -8.87 -14.14
C GLN A 96 -0.44 -9.42 -13.21
N PRO A 97 0.19 -8.62 -12.31
CA PRO A 97 0.96 -9.22 -11.24
C PRO A 97 -0.02 -10.00 -10.34
N GLN A 98 0.47 -11.00 -9.62
CA GLN A 98 -0.31 -11.57 -8.51
C GLN A 98 -0.59 -10.45 -7.50
N LEU A 99 -1.85 -10.00 -7.49
CA LEU A 99 -2.34 -8.89 -6.67
C LEU A 99 -2.97 -9.45 -5.40
N GLU A 100 -2.37 -9.13 -4.26
CA GLU A 100 -2.95 -9.38 -2.95
C GLU A 100 -3.40 -8.07 -2.32
N VAL A 101 -4.58 -8.04 -1.72
CA VAL A 101 -5.13 -6.83 -1.08
C VAL A 101 -5.24 -7.10 0.41
N ALA A 102 -4.35 -6.49 1.19
CA ALA A 102 -4.27 -6.62 2.64
C ALA A 102 -4.67 -5.30 3.32
N GLY A 103 -5.29 -5.35 4.51
CA GLY A 103 -5.73 -4.13 5.18
C GLY A 103 -7.00 -3.52 4.58
N ARG A 104 -7.95 -4.38 4.18
CA ARG A 104 -9.31 -3.94 3.88
C ARG A 104 -9.94 -3.42 5.16
N LEU A 105 -10.28 -2.14 5.19
CA LEU A 105 -11.01 -1.56 6.31
C LEU A 105 -12.50 -1.82 6.11
N GLY A 106 -13.15 -2.27 7.19
CA GLY A 106 -14.61 -2.36 7.22
C GLY A 106 -15.27 -1.01 6.88
N PRO A 107 -16.52 -1.01 6.38
CA PRO A 107 -17.26 0.20 6.06
C PRO A 107 -17.42 1.05 7.34
N GLY A 108 -16.52 2.02 7.54
CA GLY A 108 -16.47 2.88 8.73
C GLY A 108 -15.09 3.49 9.00
N LEU A 109 -13.99 2.78 8.69
CA LEU A 109 -12.62 3.24 8.98
C LEU A 109 -11.93 3.99 7.83
N ARG A 110 -12.65 4.29 6.74
CA ARG A 110 -12.09 5.02 5.59
C ARG A 110 -11.63 6.41 6.03
N ALA A 111 -10.45 6.84 5.60
CA ALA A 111 -9.83 8.10 6.00
C ALA A 111 -10.69 9.36 5.76
N GLY A 112 -11.78 9.26 4.97
CA GLY A 112 -12.77 10.31 4.80
C GLY A 112 -13.89 10.38 5.87
N LEU A 113 -14.00 9.41 6.78
CA LEU A 113 -14.97 9.40 7.89
C LEU A 113 -14.34 9.36 9.29
N ALA A 114 -13.02 9.17 9.42
CA ALA A 114 -12.32 9.28 10.71
C ALA A 114 -12.17 10.74 11.19
N ALA A 115 -12.73 11.69 10.44
CA ALA A 115 -12.91 13.09 10.83
C ALA A 115 -14.41 13.41 10.83
N ALA A 116 -15.15 12.87 11.81
CA ALA A 116 -16.46 13.34 12.25
C ALA A 116 -16.68 12.91 13.71
#